data_AF-A0A6A3BWQ9-F1
#
_entry.id   AF-A0A6A3BWQ9-F1
#
_cell.length_a   1.000
_cell.length_b   1.000
_cell.length_c   1.000
_cell.angle_alpha   90.00
_cell.angle_beta   90.00
_cell.angle_gamma   90.00
#
_symmetry.space_group_name_H-M   'P 1'
#
loop_
_entity.id
_entity.type
_entity.pdbx_description
1 polymer ?
#
loop_
_entity_poly.entity_id
_entity_poly.type
_entity_poly.pdbx_seq_one_letter_code
_entity_poly.pdbx_strand_id
1 'polypeptide(L)'
;MAHGLLESSDENENPFDTGRQYLNELLSRSLFQDFDVAFLYSVFKMHDLLHDLALLVAKNECRLVNTFKHNIAPSIRHLCLINSNSSDESASDFLGKLGHVRTLRFPNMGKTATSKFLDKNCLSRFQPLRVLDLFESAFEVLPNWIGNLKHLRFLNLCDCRHIKKLPNSICELQNLLSLGFAGCDQIEELPKDMRKMTRLIFLSLTTKQRDLNGHGLEHLKSLQFLIIWGCDHLEYLFEGIQNLTSLHTLGVASCKNLVSLPRGLNNLTALQTLVIGICEKLVLSEPLGFKEKEDEDDHQGFNLQSLETTNLPKMEALPRWLLRRSSNTLKNVMIKDCENLTASPEWHNLT
;
A
#
# COMPACT_ATOMS: atom_id res chain seq x y z
N MET A 1 6.82 10.06 6.03
CA MET A 1 7.08 10.30 4.59
C MET A 1 6.31 11.50 4.01
N ALA A 2 4.97 11.50 3.99
CA ALA A 2 4.19 12.53 3.27
C ALA A 2 4.49 13.99 3.67
N HIS A 3 4.82 14.26 4.93
CA HIS A 3 5.19 15.62 5.37
C HIS A 3 6.67 15.98 5.22
N GLY A 4 7.51 15.03 4.80
CA GLY A 4 8.96 15.22 4.76
C GLY A 4 9.65 15.13 6.14
N LEU A 5 9.04 14.41 7.08
CA LEU A 5 9.61 14.19 8.43
C LEU A 5 10.67 13.09 8.48
N LEU A 6 10.81 12.30 7.42
CA LEU A 6 11.86 11.28 7.35
C LEU A 6 13.06 11.98 6.71
N GLU A 7 14.08 12.25 7.50
CA GLU A 7 15.35 12.76 7.02
C GLU A 7 16.14 11.58 6.47
N SER A 8 16.48 11.63 5.18
CA SER A 8 17.32 10.62 4.54
C SER A 8 18.75 11.13 4.54
N SER A 9 19.68 10.33 5.06
CA SER A 9 21.10 10.69 5.06
C SER A 9 21.77 10.42 3.69
N ASP A 10 21.19 9.51 2.91
CA ASP A 10 21.59 9.11 1.57
C ASP A 10 20.39 9.19 0.60
N GLU A 11 20.61 9.60 -0.65
CA GLU A 11 19.57 9.60 -1.70
C GLU A 11 19.11 8.17 -2.06
N ASN A 12 19.91 7.16 -1.75
CA ASN A 12 19.61 5.75 -1.99
C ASN A 12 18.91 5.05 -0.83
N GLU A 13 18.74 5.70 0.32
CA GLU A 13 18.11 5.09 1.49
C GLU A 13 16.61 4.89 1.25
N ASN A 14 16.13 3.66 1.46
CA ASN A 14 14.72 3.35 1.27
C ASN A 14 13.88 4.12 2.31
N PRO A 15 12.94 5.00 1.89
CA PRO A 15 12.14 5.80 2.82
C PRO A 15 11.29 4.98 3.79
N PHE A 16 10.99 3.72 3.45
CA PHE A 16 10.33 2.78 4.37
C PHE A 16 11.27 2.25 5.44
N ASP A 17 12.53 1.97 5.12
CA ASP A 17 13.53 1.54 6.11
C ASP A 17 13.84 2.67 7.07
N THR A 18 14.03 3.90 6.59
CA THR A 18 14.12 5.10 7.44
C THR A 18 12.89 5.24 8.32
N GLY A 19 11.68 5.08 7.75
CA GLY A 19 10.43 5.09 8.51
C GLY A 19 10.37 4.03 9.60
N ARG A 20 10.86 2.82 9.32
CA ARG A 20 10.94 1.70 10.26
C ARG A 20 11.98 1.94 11.35
N GLN A 21 13.13 2.52 11.03
CA GLN A 21 14.14 2.91 12.02
C GLN A 21 13.58 3.92 13.03
N TYR A 22 12.89 4.96 12.56
CA TYR A 22 12.22 5.93 13.43
C TYR A 22 11.16 5.25 14.32
N LEU A 23 10.38 4.33 13.76
CA LEU A 23 9.38 3.57 14.52
C LEU A 23 10.03 2.69 15.60
N ASN A 24 11.12 2.01 15.27
CA ASN A 24 11.90 1.20 16.19
C ASN A 24 12.54 2.05 17.31
N GLU A 25 12.97 3.28 17.00
CA GLU A 25 13.46 4.22 18.00
C GLU A 25 12.35 4.68 18.96
N LEU A 26 11.16 5.00 18.44
CA LEU A 26 10.02 5.33 19.28
C LEU A 26 9.62 4.15 20.18
N LEU A 27 9.68 2.93 19.65
CA LEU A 27 9.46 1.70 20.40
C LEU A 27 10.53 1.47 21.48
N SER A 28 11.81 1.69 21.17
CA SER A 28 12.91 1.50 22.15
C SER A 28 12.86 2.50 23.30
N ARG A 29 12.22 3.66 23.08
CA ARG A 29 11.91 4.67 24.10
C ARG A 29 10.61 4.40 24.86
N SER A 30 9.96 3.26 24.62
CA SER A 30 8.68 2.86 25.23
C SER A 30 7.54 3.86 24.98
N LEU A 31 7.60 4.59 23.85
CA LEU A 31 6.50 5.48 23.46
C LEU A 31 5.31 4.72 22.85
N PHE A 32 5.58 3.52 22.35
CA PHE A 32 4.59 2.59 21.86
C PHE A 32 4.64 1.26 22.63
N GLN A 33 3.50 0.59 22.71
CA GLN A 33 3.29 -0.72 23.32
C GLN A 33 2.39 -1.59 22.44
N ASP A 34 2.22 -2.88 22.77
CA ASP A 34 1.43 -3.84 21.98
C ASP A 34 1.80 -3.83 20.49
N PHE A 35 3.11 -3.82 20.21
CA PHE A 35 3.62 -3.72 18.85
C PHE A 35 3.51 -5.08 18.16
N ASP A 36 2.50 -5.22 17.30
CA ASP A 36 2.30 -6.38 16.45
C ASP A 36 2.70 -6.03 15.00
N VAL A 37 3.53 -6.88 14.41
CA VAL A 37 4.01 -6.73 13.04
C VAL A 37 3.31 -7.76 12.19
N ALA A 38 2.21 -7.35 11.57
CA ALA A 38 1.67 -8.10 10.44
C ALA A 38 2.48 -7.77 9.18
N PHE A 39 2.43 -8.67 8.19
CA PHE A 39 3.19 -8.51 6.96
C PHE A 39 2.92 -7.17 6.23
N LEU A 40 1.66 -6.71 6.23
CA LEU A 40 1.23 -5.52 5.48
C LEU A 40 1.12 -4.25 6.33
N TYR A 41 1.13 -4.37 7.67
CA TYR A 41 0.92 -3.26 8.57
C TYR A 41 1.45 -3.60 9.97
N SER A 42 1.91 -2.58 10.69
CA SER A 42 2.21 -2.70 12.11
C SER A 42 1.08 -2.07 12.91
N VAL A 43 0.61 -2.79 13.92
CA VAL A 43 -0.35 -2.27 14.90
C VAL A 43 0.41 -2.02 16.19
N PHE A 44 0.15 -0.87 16.80
CA PHE A 44 0.72 -0.53 18.10
C PHE A 44 -0.20 0.46 18.80
N LYS A 45 -0.04 0.56 20.11
CA LYS A 45 -0.78 1.49 20.96
C LYS A 45 0.19 2.48 21.60
N MET A 46 -0.34 3.64 21.97
CA MET A 46 0.35 4.59 22.84
C MET A 46 -0.35 4.59 24.19
N HIS A 47 0.40 4.65 25.28
CA HIS A 47 -0.16 4.76 26.62
C HIS A 47 -0.93 6.08 26.78
N ASP A 48 -2.05 6.08 27.51
CA ASP A 48 -2.97 7.24 27.62
C ASP A 48 -2.25 8.53 28.07
N LEU A 49 -1.37 8.45 29.08
CA LEU A 49 -0.57 9.61 29.53
C LEU A 49 0.36 10.18 28.44
N LEU A 50 0.96 9.31 27.61
CA LEU A 50 1.79 9.74 26.48
C LEU A 50 0.93 10.33 25.36
N HIS A 51 -0.27 9.78 25.16
CA HIS A 51 -1.26 10.30 24.23
C HIS A 51 -1.68 11.73 24.62
N ASP A 52 -2.02 11.95 25.91
CA ASP A 52 -2.39 13.27 26.42
C ASP A 52 -1.25 14.28 26.30
N LEU A 53 -0.01 13.85 26.59
CA LEU A 53 1.18 14.69 26.40
C LEU A 53 1.36 15.04 24.91
N ALA A 54 1.22 14.08 24.00
CA ALA A 54 1.33 14.30 22.57
C ALA A 54 0.27 15.29 22.07
N LEU A 55 -0.98 15.18 22.56
CA LEU A 55 -2.04 16.14 22.27
C LEU A 55 -1.72 17.54 22.79
N LEU A 56 -1.17 17.65 24.00
CA LEU A 56 -0.78 18.93 24.60
C LEU A 56 0.32 19.63 23.80
N VAL A 57 1.34 18.88 23.38
CA VAL A 57 2.47 19.40 22.58
C VAL A 57 2.01 19.79 21.18
N ALA A 58 1.16 18.97 20.55
CA ALA A 58 0.72 19.18 19.17
C ALA A 58 -0.48 20.12 19.01
N LYS A 59 -1.09 20.62 20.11
CA LYS A 59 -2.38 21.36 20.10
C LYS A 59 -2.46 22.55 19.15
N ASN A 60 -1.32 23.16 18.82
CA ASN A 60 -1.25 24.35 17.97
C ASN A 60 -1.25 24.02 16.46
N GLU A 61 -0.91 22.78 16.10
CA GLU A 61 -0.79 22.32 14.70
C GLU A 61 -1.73 21.15 14.37
N CYS A 62 -2.07 20.33 15.35
CA CYS A 62 -2.92 19.15 15.21
C CYS A 62 -4.24 19.34 15.96
N ARG A 63 -5.35 18.93 15.35
CA ARG A 63 -6.67 18.98 15.96
C ARG A 63 -7.46 17.72 15.69
N LEU A 64 -8.02 17.16 16.75
CA LEU A 64 -9.09 16.17 16.69
C LEU A 64 -10.42 16.89 16.83
N VAL A 65 -11.36 16.58 15.94
CA VAL A 65 -12.68 17.21 15.89
C VAL A 65 -13.73 16.12 15.77
N ASN A 66 -14.86 16.31 16.43
CA ASN A 66 -16.01 15.41 16.38
C ASN A 66 -17.27 16.04 15.75
N THR A 67 -17.23 17.34 15.43
CA THR A 67 -18.35 18.05 14.79
C THR A 67 -17.86 19.09 13.79
N PHE A 68 -18.63 19.33 12.72
CA PHE A 68 -18.34 20.37 11.73
C PHE A 68 -18.63 21.80 12.22
N LYS A 69 -19.04 21.97 13.48
CA LYS A 69 -19.33 23.28 14.08
C LYS A 69 -18.10 23.97 14.66
N HIS A 70 -16.99 23.25 14.83
CA HIS A 70 -15.78 23.83 15.40
C HIS A 70 -15.14 24.84 14.45
N ASN A 71 -14.76 26.01 14.99
CA ASN A 71 -13.87 26.91 14.27
C ASN A 71 -12.44 26.37 14.34
N ILE A 72 -11.80 26.21 13.19
CA ILE A 72 -10.44 25.67 13.09
C ILE A 72 -9.48 26.84 12.97
N ALA A 73 -8.56 26.96 13.93
CA ALA A 73 -7.58 28.03 13.92
C ALA A 73 -6.67 27.95 12.67
N PRO A 74 -6.23 29.08 12.10
CA PRO A 74 -5.36 29.11 10.92
C PRO A 74 -4.00 28.42 11.11
N SER A 75 -3.57 28.23 12.37
CA SER A 75 -2.34 27.52 12.72
C SER A 75 -2.47 26.00 12.56
N ILE A 76 -3.69 25.44 12.64
CA ILE A 76 -3.92 24.00 12.53
C ILE A 76 -3.60 23.54 11.12
N ARG A 77 -2.64 22.61 10.99
CA ARG A 77 -2.20 22.00 9.73
C ARG A 77 -2.67 20.56 9.58
N HIS A 78 -3.02 19.89 10.67
CA HIS A 78 -3.39 18.49 10.66
C HIS A 78 -4.71 18.29 11.39
N LEU A 79 -5.71 17.81 10.67
CA LEU A 79 -7.06 17.64 11.17
C LEU A 79 -7.48 16.18 11.04
N CYS A 80 -8.00 15.63 12.13
CA CYS A 80 -8.65 14.34 12.17
C CYS A 80 -10.11 14.55 12.58
N LEU A 81 -11.05 14.10 11.76
CA LEU A 81 -12.48 14.16 12.03
C LEU A 81 -12.99 12.76 12.37
N ILE A 82 -13.52 12.60 13.58
CA ILE A 82 -14.06 11.35 14.09
C ILE A 82 -15.56 11.47 14.36
N ASN A 83 -16.34 10.43 14.07
CA ASN A 83 -17.72 10.28 14.57
C ASN A 83 -18.64 11.50 14.34
N SER A 84 -18.73 11.99 13.10
CA SER A 84 -19.58 13.14 12.79
C SER A 84 -20.94 12.72 12.21
N ASN A 85 -22.00 12.80 13.02
CA ASN A 85 -23.38 12.50 12.63
C ASN A 85 -24.13 13.68 11.96
N SER A 86 -23.43 14.67 11.38
CA SER A 86 -24.09 15.92 10.98
C SER A 86 -24.70 15.88 9.57
N SER A 87 -25.70 16.74 9.36
CA SER A 87 -26.27 17.06 8.05
C SER A 87 -25.26 17.68 7.07
N ASP A 88 -25.47 17.40 5.78
CA ASP A 88 -24.58 17.72 4.65
C ASP A 88 -24.23 19.23 4.54
N GLU A 89 -25.15 20.14 4.86
CA GLU A 89 -24.93 21.60 4.71
C GLU A 89 -23.81 22.13 5.62
N SER A 90 -23.73 21.66 6.86
CA SER A 90 -22.71 22.13 7.81
C SER A 90 -21.30 21.65 7.46
N ALA A 91 -21.18 20.55 6.71
CA ALA A 91 -19.91 19.95 6.36
C ALA A 91 -19.20 20.70 5.22
N SER A 92 -19.95 21.13 4.20
CA SER A 92 -19.38 21.87 3.06
C SER A 92 -18.77 23.20 3.51
N ASP A 93 -19.50 23.99 4.32
CA ASP A 93 -19.03 25.26 4.88
C ASP A 93 -17.80 25.10 5.77
N PHE A 94 -17.77 24.03 6.57
CA PHE A 94 -16.62 23.70 7.40
C PHE A 94 -15.39 23.40 6.54
N LEU A 95 -15.51 22.52 5.55
CA LEU A 95 -14.41 22.16 4.66
C LEU A 95 -13.91 23.36 3.83
N GLY A 96 -14.81 24.26 3.45
CA GLY A 96 -14.46 25.50 2.74
C GLY A 96 -13.50 26.42 3.50
N LYS A 97 -13.41 26.28 4.84
CA LYS A 97 -12.52 27.05 5.73
C LYS A 97 -11.16 26.37 5.97
N LEU A 98 -10.94 25.16 5.45
CA LEU A 98 -9.76 24.36 5.73
C LEU A 98 -8.66 24.45 4.64
N GLY A 99 -8.72 25.45 3.74
CA GLY A 99 -7.77 25.57 2.62
C GLY A 99 -6.29 25.65 3.01
N HIS A 100 -5.97 25.83 4.30
CA HIS A 100 -4.62 25.91 4.86
C HIS A 100 -4.10 24.59 5.45
N VAL A 101 -4.93 23.54 5.47
CA VAL A 101 -4.65 22.24 6.09
C VAL A 101 -3.81 21.35 5.16
N ARG A 102 -2.84 20.63 5.75
CA ARG A 102 -1.93 19.70 5.06
C ARG A 102 -2.32 18.22 5.26
N THR A 103 -3.10 17.92 6.30
CA THR A 103 -3.65 16.58 6.55
C THR A 103 -5.12 16.62 6.88
N LEU A 104 -5.90 15.83 6.15
CA LEU A 104 -7.28 15.52 6.47
C LEU A 104 -7.42 14.02 6.63
N ARG A 105 -7.91 13.59 7.79
CA ARG A 105 -8.24 12.19 8.05
C ARG A 105 -9.68 12.07 8.49
N PHE A 106 -10.35 11.07 7.94
CA PHE A 106 -11.74 10.74 8.23
C PHE A 106 -11.83 9.26 8.64
N PRO A 107 -11.16 8.84 9.73
CA PRO A 107 -11.20 7.45 10.13
C PRO A 107 -12.62 7.05 10.56
N ASN A 108 -13.10 5.92 10.05
CA ASN A 108 -14.31 5.26 10.53
C ASN A 108 -15.55 6.19 10.55
N MET A 109 -15.81 6.88 9.43
CA MET A 109 -17.00 7.74 9.28
C MET A 109 -18.32 6.94 9.16
N GLY A 110 -18.27 5.61 9.27
CA GLY A 110 -19.41 4.72 9.12
C GLY A 110 -20.09 4.84 7.75
N LYS A 111 -21.33 4.35 7.66
CA LYS A 111 -22.17 4.41 6.44
C LYS A 111 -22.60 5.83 6.04
N THR A 112 -22.17 6.87 6.77
CA THR A 112 -22.56 8.25 6.46
C THR A 112 -21.76 8.75 5.25
N ALA A 113 -22.43 9.49 4.38
CA ALA A 113 -21.99 9.76 3.03
C ALA A 113 -20.84 10.78 2.98
N THR A 114 -19.60 10.34 3.21
CA THR A 114 -18.39 11.11 2.87
C THR A 114 -18.38 11.58 1.42
N SER A 115 -19.08 10.85 0.54
CA SER A 115 -19.35 11.21 -0.84
C SER A 115 -20.20 12.47 -1.03
N LYS A 116 -21.14 12.77 -0.13
CA LYS A 116 -22.05 13.93 -0.29
C LYS A 116 -21.42 15.25 0.11
N PHE A 117 -20.58 15.27 1.14
CA PHE A 117 -20.01 16.53 1.62
C PHE A 117 -18.71 16.96 0.89
N LEU A 118 -18.01 16.03 0.22
CA LEU A 118 -16.83 16.37 -0.59
C LEU A 118 -17.22 16.88 -1.99
N ASP A 119 -17.97 17.98 -2.03
CA ASP A 119 -18.30 18.67 -3.28
C ASP A 119 -17.04 19.28 -3.94
N LYS A 120 -17.03 19.32 -5.27
CA LYS A 120 -15.96 19.81 -6.15
C LYS A 120 -15.45 21.21 -5.76
N ASN A 121 -16.32 22.05 -5.20
CA ASN A 121 -15.99 23.44 -4.86
C ASN A 121 -15.08 23.56 -3.63
N CYS A 122 -15.25 22.71 -2.62
CA CYS A 122 -14.49 22.79 -1.38
C CYS A 122 -13.03 22.40 -1.57
N LEU A 123 -12.78 21.39 -2.41
CA LEU A 123 -11.44 20.80 -2.52
C LEU A 123 -10.50 21.48 -3.51
N SER A 124 -11.02 22.40 -4.35
CA SER A 124 -10.18 23.33 -5.13
C SER A 124 -9.25 24.17 -4.24
N ARG A 125 -9.60 24.33 -2.96
CA ARG A 125 -8.88 25.14 -1.97
C ARG A 125 -7.82 24.37 -1.20
N PHE A 126 -7.83 23.03 -1.24
CA PHE A 126 -6.86 22.17 -0.57
C PHE A 126 -5.53 22.05 -1.32
N GLN A 127 -5.05 23.16 -1.87
CA GLN A 127 -3.76 23.21 -2.55
C GLN A 127 -2.60 22.70 -1.67
N PRO A 128 -2.49 23.03 -0.36
CA PRO A 128 -1.37 22.55 0.44
C PRO A 128 -1.55 21.10 0.95
N LEU A 129 -2.65 20.41 0.61
CA LEU A 129 -2.96 19.10 1.17
C LEU A 129 -1.95 18.05 0.69
N ARG A 130 -1.35 17.35 1.66
CA ARG A 130 -0.34 16.30 1.44
C ARG A 130 -0.84 14.91 1.83
N VAL A 131 -1.76 14.84 2.78
CA VAL A 131 -2.32 13.59 3.30
C VAL A 131 -3.84 13.67 3.27
N LEU A 132 -4.45 12.74 2.55
CA LEU A 132 -5.89 12.52 2.55
C LEU A 132 -6.16 11.06 2.90
N ASP A 133 -6.78 10.85 4.05
CA ASP A 133 -7.15 9.53 4.55
C ASP A 133 -8.67 9.39 4.60
N LEU A 134 -9.17 8.56 3.70
CA LEU A 134 -10.59 8.25 3.49
C LEU A 134 -10.86 6.77 3.79
N PHE A 135 -10.05 6.14 4.64
CA PHE A 135 -10.26 4.76 5.09
C PHE A 135 -11.72 4.47 5.46
N GLU A 136 -12.26 3.34 5.00
CA GLU A 136 -13.64 2.91 5.25
C GLU A 136 -14.74 3.91 4.80
N SER A 137 -14.44 4.79 3.85
CA SER A 137 -15.42 5.75 3.33
C SER A 137 -16.44 5.14 2.37
N ALA A 138 -17.66 5.68 2.39
CA ALA A 138 -18.79 5.23 1.56
C ALA A 138 -18.88 5.95 0.20
N PHE A 139 -17.80 5.98 -0.57
CA PHE A 139 -17.83 6.48 -1.96
C PHE A 139 -18.34 5.40 -2.91
N GLU A 140 -19.26 5.73 -3.81
CA GLU A 140 -19.52 4.89 -4.99
C GLU A 140 -18.53 5.18 -6.12
N VAL A 141 -18.19 6.46 -6.32
CA VAL A 141 -17.21 6.93 -7.29
C VAL A 141 -16.38 8.00 -6.61
N LEU A 142 -15.05 7.86 -6.66
CA LEU A 142 -14.16 8.92 -6.18
C LEU A 142 -14.23 10.10 -7.19
N PRO A 143 -14.49 11.34 -6.76
CA PRO A 143 -14.68 12.43 -7.70
C PRO A 143 -13.41 12.85 -8.45
N ASN A 144 -13.57 13.35 -9.68
CA ASN A 144 -12.46 13.77 -10.56
C ASN A 144 -11.57 14.90 -10.00
N TRP A 145 -12.04 15.68 -9.02
CA TRP A 145 -11.24 16.77 -8.44
C TRP A 145 -9.99 16.26 -7.72
N ILE A 146 -9.92 14.96 -7.38
CA ILE A 146 -8.74 14.37 -6.73
C ILE A 146 -7.46 14.68 -7.50
N GLY A 147 -7.51 14.67 -8.83
CA GLY A 147 -6.37 14.98 -9.70
C GLY A 147 -5.86 16.42 -9.62
N ASN A 148 -6.61 17.34 -8.98
CA ASN A 148 -6.20 18.72 -8.76
C ASN A 148 -5.36 18.91 -7.50
N LEU A 149 -5.28 17.91 -6.61
CA LEU A 149 -4.48 17.97 -5.39
C LEU A 149 -2.99 17.75 -5.69
N LYS A 150 -2.36 18.69 -6.39
CA LYS A 150 -1.00 18.53 -6.93
C LYS A 150 0.10 18.34 -5.87
N HIS A 151 -0.16 18.69 -4.62
CA HIS A 151 0.75 18.49 -3.50
C HIS A 151 0.47 17.21 -2.70
N LEU A 152 -0.55 16.43 -3.07
CA LEU A 152 -0.92 15.20 -2.39
C LEU A 152 0.21 14.17 -2.51
N ARG A 153 0.58 13.59 -1.37
CA ARG A 153 1.67 12.61 -1.22
C ARG A 153 1.18 11.28 -0.66
N PHE A 154 0.05 11.28 0.03
CA PHE A 154 -0.58 10.08 0.59
C PHE A 154 -2.09 10.14 0.36
N LEU A 155 -2.62 9.09 -0.26
CA LEU A 155 -4.04 8.86 -0.45
C LEU A 155 -4.40 7.45 0.01
N ASN A 156 -5.23 7.37 1.05
CA ASN A 156 -5.75 6.10 1.56
C ASN A 156 -7.25 6.01 1.30
N LEU A 157 -7.64 4.99 0.54
CA LEU A 157 -9.00 4.60 0.21
C LEU A 157 -9.26 3.16 0.66
N CYS A 158 -8.37 2.55 1.46
CA CYS A 158 -8.55 1.15 1.87
C CYS A 158 -9.89 0.94 2.57
N ASP A 159 -10.47 -0.24 2.36
CA ASP A 159 -11.79 -0.64 2.85
C ASP A 159 -12.96 0.29 2.43
N CYS A 160 -12.81 1.09 1.36
CA CYS A 160 -13.96 1.78 0.74
C CYS A 160 -14.84 0.78 -0.03
N ARG A 161 -15.56 -0.10 0.68
CA ARG A 161 -16.26 -1.27 0.11
C ARG A 161 -17.37 -0.96 -0.90
N HIS A 162 -17.79 0.29 -1.01
CA HIS A 162 -18.81 0.71 -1.97
C HIS A 162 -18.23 1.29 -3.27
N ILE A 163 -16.91 1.52 -3.34
CA ILE A 163 -16.30 2.22 -4.48
C ILE A 163 -16.21 1.30 -5.69
N LYS A 164 -16.84 1.73 -6.78
CA LYS A 164 -16.92 0.98 -8.03
C LYS A 164 -15.86 1.42 -9.04
N LYS A 165 -15.48 2.71 -9.00
CA LYS A 165 -14.55 3.33 -9.97
C LYS A 165 -13.66 4.38 -9.32
N LEU A 166 -12.38 4.34 -9.69
CA LEU A 166 -11.44 5.43 -9.48
C LEU A 166 -11.42 6.33 -10.72
N PRO A 167 -11.38 7.66 -10.56
CA PRO A 167 -11.33 8.59 -11.68
C PRO A 167 -9.94 8.55 -12.33
N ASN A 168 -9.87 8.62 -13.67
CA ASN A 168 -8.57 8.66 -14.37
C ASN A 168 -7.71 9.86 -13.96
N SER A 169 -8.31 10.94 -13.43
CA SER A 169 -7.57 12.08 -12.92
C SER A 169 -6.69 11.75 -11.70
N ILE A 170 -6.90 10.62 -11.02
CA ILE A 170 -6.02 10.15 -9.94
C ILE A 170 -4.58 9.93 -10.45
N CYS A 171 -4.42 9.56 -11.72
CA CYS A 171 -3.10 9.38 -12.34
C CYS A 171 -2.34 10.70 -12.53
N GLU A 172 -3.02 11.85 -12.45
CA GLU A 172 -2.39 13.18 -12.57
C GLU A 172 -1.68 13.64 -11.28
N LEU A 173 -1.68 12.80 -10.24
CA LEU A 173 -1.04 13.03 -8.95
C LEU A 173 0.45 12.66 -8.99
N GLN A 174 1.25 13.44 -9.71
CA GLN A 174 2.68 13.17 -9.92
C GLN A 174 3.53 13.21 -8.63
N ASN A 175 3.03 13.85 -7.56
CA ASN A 175 3.69 13.92 -6.26
C ASN A 175 3.24 12.82 -5.27
N LEU A 176 2.33 11.95 -5.67
CA LEU A 176 1.83 10.90 -4.80
C LEU A 176 2.92 9.86 -4.54
N LEU A 177 3.18 9.58 -3.26
CA LEU A 177 4.15 8.59 -2.81
C LEU A 177 3.47 7.28 -2.41
N SER A 178 2.24 7.36 -1.89
CA SER A 178 1.47 6.21 -1.42
C SER A 178 0.02 6.29 -1.88
N LEU A 179 -0.44 5.22 -2.54
CA LEU A 179 -1.82 5.00 -2.92
C LEU A 179 -2.29 3.65 -2.38
N GLY A 180 -3.31 3.66 -1.53
CA GLY A 180 -3.95 2.45 -1.01
C GLY A 180 -5.42 2.42 -1.36
N PHE A 181 -5.89 1.30 -1.90
CA PHE A 181 -7.30 0.96 -2.09
C PHE A 181 -7.54 -0.55 -1.98
N ALA A 182 -6.77 -1.24 -1.13
CA ALA A 182 -7.07 -2.62 -0.77
C ALA A 182 -8.37 -2.70 0.05
N GLY A 183 -9.14 -3.79 -0.09
CA GLY A 183 -10.47 -3.90 0.54
C GLY A 183 -11.58 -3.17 -0.22
N CYS A 184 -11.28 -2.62 -1.39
CA CYS A 184 -12.25 -2.00 -2.28
C CYS A 184 -12.83 -3.03 -3.26
N ASP A 185 -13.61 -3.97 -2.73
CA ASP A 185 -14.05 -5.19 -3.43
C ASP A 185 -14.98 -4.93 -4.63
N GLN A 186 -15.42 -3.69 -4.86
CA GLN A 186 -16.34 -3.32 -5.93
C GLN A 186 -15.67 -2.66 -7.15
N ILE A 187 -14.35 -2.39 -7.10
CA ILE A 187 -13.63 -1.75 -8.21
C ILE A 187 -13.65 -2.64 -9.46
N GLU A 188 -14.30 -2.17 -10.52
CA GLU A 188 -14.44 -2.91 -11.79
C GLU A 188 -13.19 -2.82 -12.68
N GLU A 189 -12.56 -1.64 -12.70
CA GLU A 189 -11.41 -1.32 -13.57
C GLU A 189 -10.46 -0.38 -12.83
N LEU A 190 -9.16 -0.62 -12.96
CA LEU A 190 -8.10 0.30 -12.57
C LEU A 190 -8.09 1.56 -13.48
N PRO A 191 -7.54 2.68 -13.01
CA PRO A 191 -7.41 3.88 -13.84
C PRO A 191 -6.41 3.65 -14.99
N LYS A 192 -6.73 4.14 -16.19
CA LYS A 192 -6.14 3.68 -17.46
C LYS A 192 -4.66 4.02 -17.69
N ASP A 193 -4.09 5.00 -17.00
CA ASP A 193 -2.74 5.51 -17.33
C ASP A 193 -1.91 5.87 -16.09
N MET A 194 -1.59 4.88 -15.26
CA MET A 194 -0.82 5.06 -14.03
C MET A 194 0.65 5.45 -14.27
N ARG A 195 1.16 5.42 -15.51
CA ARG A 195 2.55 5.80 -15.87
C ARG A 195 2.93 7.22 -15.39
N LYS A 196 1.94 8.10 -15.22
CA LYS A 196 2.13 9.49 -14.79
C LYS A 196 2.46 9.61 -13.30
N MET A 197 2.22 8.56 -12.51
CA MET A 197 2.47 8.53 -11.08
C MET A 197 3.95 8.20 -10.78
N THR A 198 4.86 8.98 -11.35
CA THR A 198 6.30 8.68 -11.42
C THR A 198 6.99 8.60 -10.06
N ARG A 199 6.42 9.20 -9.02
CA ARG A 199 6.94 9.20 -7.64
C ARG A 199 6.28 8.17 -6.72
N LEU A 200 5.36 7.34 -7.23
CA LEU A 200 4.65 6.36 -6.41
C LEU A 200 5.63 5.31 -5.89
N ILE A 201 5.73 5.20 -4.57
CA ILE A 201 6.61 4.26 -3.86
C ILE A 201 5.81 3.07 -3.35
N PHE A 202 4.58 3.31 -2.90
CA PHE A 202 3.69 2.30 -2.34
C PHE A 202 2.35 2.26 -3.08
N LEU A 203 1.99 1.07 -3.55
CA LEU A 203 0.71 0.77 -4.15
C LEU A 203 0.10 -0.45 -3.49
N SER A 204 -1.09 -0.28 -2.92
CA SER A 204 -1.92 -1.39 -2.45
C SER A 204 -3.28 -1.34 -3.13
N LEU A 205 -3.71 -2.46 -3.73
CA LEU A 205 -4.87 -2.49 -4.60
C LEU A 205 -5.75 -3.73 -4.42
N THR A 206 -7.03 -3.54 -4.73
CA THR A 206 -8.05 -4.57 -4.98
C THR A 206 -8.76 -4.23 -6.29
N THR A 207 -9.04 -5.23 -7.13
CA THR A 207 -9.78 -5.06 -8.39
C THR A 207 -10.52 -6.34 -8.80
N LYS A 208 -11.59 -6.20 -9.58
CA LYS A 208 -12.31 -7.30 -10.23
C LYS A 208 -11.77 -7.68 -11.61
N GLN A 209 -10.67 -7.08 -12.05
CA GLN A 209 -10.07 -7.43 -13.33
C GLN A 209 -9.41 -8.82 -13.30
N ARG A 210 -9.43 -9.49 -14.46
CA ARG A 210 -8.76 -10.78 -14.66
C ARG A 210 -7.24 -10.66 -14.76
N ASP A 211 -6.77 -9.51 -15.22
CA ASP A 211 -5.37 -9.14 -15.27
C ASP A 211 -5.21 -7.62 -15.07
N LEU A 212 -3.99 -7.20 -14.74
CA LEU A 212 -3.62 -5.80 -14.48
C LEU A 212 -2.86 -5.17 -15.66
N ASN A 213 -2.95 -5.75 -16.87
CA ASN A 213 -2.29 -5.18 -18.05
C ASN A 213 -2.99 -3.90 -18.53
N GLY A 214 -2.25 -3.07 -19.26
CA GLY A 214 -2.81 -1.91 -19.96
C GLY A 214 -3.04 -0.67 -19.09
N HIS A 215 -2.66 -0.70 -17.80
CA HIS A 215 -2.78 0.44 -16.88
C HIS A 215 -1.47 1.19 -16.66
N GLY A 216 -0.38 0.77 -17.30
CA GLY A 216 0.93 1.40 -17.18
C GLY A 216 1.63 1.17 -15.84
N LEU A 217 1.28 0.07 -15.13
CA LEU A 217 1.94 -0.31 -13.88
C LEU A 217 3.43 -0.57 -14.08
N GLU A 218 3.82 -1.18 -15.20
CA GLU A 218 5.19 -1.48 -15.61
C GLU A 218 6.09 -0.24 -15.76
N HIS A 219 5.50 0.96 -15.78
CA HIS A 219 6.20 2.24 -15.88
C HIS A 219 6.50 2.88 -14.51
N LEU A 220 6.03 2.30 -13.40
CA LEU A 220 6.21 2.84 -12.06
C LEU A 220 7.61 2.55 -11.50
N LYS A 221 8.64 3.20 -12.05
CA LYS A 221 10.06 2.95 -11.74
C LYS A 221 10.45 3.22 -10.28
N SER A 222 9.72 4.10 -9.60
CA SER A 222 9.93 4.41 -8.17
C SER A 222 9.20 3.46 -7.22
N LEU A 223 8.40 2.53 -7.75
CA LEU A 223 7.58 1.65 -6.92
C LEU A 223 8.46 0.65 -6.18
N GLN A 224 8.36 0.66 -4.86
CA GLN A 224 9.12 -0.21 -3.96
C GLN A 224 8.22 -1.25 -3.29
N PHE A 225 6.93 -0.94 -3.12
CA PHE A 225 5.96 -1.81 -2.45
C PHE A 225 4.74 -1.98 -3.33
N LEU A 226 4.47 -3.21 -3.74
CA LEU A 226 3.26 -3.59 -4.47
C LEU A 226 2.51 -4.66 -3.69
N ILE A 227 1.34 -4.30 -3.20
CA ILE A 227 0.45 -5.19 -2.44
C ILE A 227 -0.83 -5.40 -3.23
N ILE A 228 -1.10 -6.64 -3.61
CA ILE A 228 -2.30 -7.06 -4.32
C ILE A 228 -3.09 -7.92 -3.34
N TRP A 229 -4.27 -7.44 -2.93
CA TRP A 229 -5.06 -8.08 -1.89
C TRP A 229 -6.51 -8.24 -2.32
N GLY A 230 -7.09 -9.43 -2.09
CA GLY A 230 -8.52 -9.64 -2.27
C GLY A 230 -9.00 -9.60 -3.72
N CYS A 231 -8.09 -9.75 -4.69
CA CYS A 231 -8.45 -9.75 -6.11
C CYS A 231 -8.98 -11.13 -6.54
N ASP A 232 -10.23 -11.44 -6.16
CA ASP A 232 -10.82 -12.76 -6.37
C ASP A 232 -10.97 -13.15 -7.85
N HIS A 233 -11.05 -12.20 -8.80
CA HIS A 233 -11.15 -12.47 -10.24
C HIS A 233 -9.80 -12.52 -10.96
N LEU A 234 -8.71 -12.16 -10.28
CA LEU A 234 -7.40 -12.01 -10.87
C LEU A 234 -6.81 -13.38 -11.22
N GLU A 235 -6.50 -13.62 -12.49
CA GLU A 235 -5.85 -14.83 -12.99
C GLU A 235 -4.34 -14.61 -13.19
N TYR A 236 -3.95 -13.39 -13.59
CA TYR A 236 -2.57 -12.99 -13.87
C TYR A 236 -2.30 -11.57 -13.35
N LEU A 237 -1.07 -11.25 -12.93
CA LEU A 237 -0.71 -9.88 -12.51
C LEU A 237 -0.64 -8.96 -13.73
N PHE A 238 0.53 -8.76 -14.33
CA PHE A 238 0.71 -8.00 -15.56
C PHE A 238 2.04 -8.39 -16.19
N GLU A 239 2.14 -8.23 -17.51
CA GLU A 239 3.38 -8.34 -18.23
C GLU A 239 4.25 -7.12 -17.96
N GLY A 240 5.57 -7.31 -17.89
CA GLY A 240 6.49 -6.20 -17.63
C GLY A 240 6.77 -5.94 -16.15
N ILE A 241 6.44 -6.85 -15.23
CA ILE A 241 6.83 -6.70 -13.81
C ILE A 241 8.35 -6.49 -13.66
N GLN A 242 9.16 -7.11 -14.52
CA GLN A 242 10.62 -6.96 -14.55
C GLN A 242 11.08 -5.51 -14.76
N ASN A 243 10.19 -4.64 -15.24
CA ASN A 243 10.47 -3.22 -15.42
C ASN A 243 10.41 -2.43 -14.09
N LEU A 244 9.89 -3.02 -13.01
CA LEU A 244 9.83 -2.42 -11.68
C LEU A 244 11.18 -2.60 -10.96
N THR A 245 12.21 -1.94 -11.47
CA THR A 245 13.61 -2.12 -11.02
C THR A 245 13.85 -1.75 -9.55
N SER A 246 12.97 -0.97 -8.94
CA SER A 246 13.06 -0.55 -7.53
C SER A 246 12.15 -1.37 -6.61
N LEU A 247 11.47 -2.41 -7.10
CA LEU A 247 10.49 -3.15 -6.29
C LEU A 247 11.18 -4.00 -5.21
N HIS A 248 11.02 -3.62 -3.95
CA HIS A 248 11.60 -4.30 -2.79
C HIS A 248 10.66 -5.36 -2.21
N THR A 249 9.36 -5.07 -2.20
CA THR A 249 8.34 -5.95 -1.61
C THR A 249 7.21 -6.19 -2.60
N LEU A 250 6.92 -7.47 -2.85
CA LEU A 250 5.73 -7.92 -3.55
C LEU A 250 4.89 -8.78 -2.60
N GLY A 251 3.68 -8.31 -2.31
CA GLY A 251 2.69 -9.08 -1.56
C GLY A 251 1.49 -9.42 -2.44
N VAL A 252 1.10 -10.69 -2.49
CA VAL A 252 -0.09 -11.16 -3.20
C VAL A 252 -0.89 -12.05 -2.26
N ALA A 253 -2.04 -11.57 -1.79
CA ALA A 253 -2.83 -12.29 -0.81
C ALA A 253 -4.33 -12.31 -1.13
N SER A 254 -5.01 -13.39 -0.78
CA SER A 254 -6.45 -13.56 -1.00
C SER A 254 -6.84 -13.38 -2.47
N CYS A 255 -6.07 -13.94 -3.40
CA CYS A 255 -6.34 -13.94 -4.84
C CYS A 255 -6.70 -15.35 -5.30
N LYS A 256 -7.94 -15.78 -5.07
CA LYS A 256 -8.36 -17.18 -5.23
C LYS A 256 -8.19 -17.72 -6.64
N ASN A 257 -8.39 -16.89 -7.65
CA ASN A 257 -8.27 -17.30 -9.05
C ASN A 257 -6.88 -17.13 -9.66
N LEU A 258 -5.90 -16.64 -8.90
CA LEU A 258 -4.55 -16.40 -9.43
C LEU A 258 -3.93 -17.73 -9.84
N VAL A 259 -3.52 -17.85 -11.10
CA VAL A 259 -3.02 -19.11 -11.65
C VAL A 259 -1.50 -19.20 -11.54
N SER A 260 -0.80 -18.10 -11.83
CA SER A 260 0.66 -18.05 -11.86
C SER A 260 1.19 -16.65 -11.53
N LEU A 261 2.44 -16.60 -11.07
CA LEU A 261 3.18 -15.36 -10.95
C LEU A 261 3.76 -14.94 -12.32
N PRO A 262 3.96 -13.62 -12.55
CA PRO A 262 4.51 -13.12 -13.80
C PRO A 262 5.92 -13.66 -14.08
N ARG A 263 6.20 -14.05 -15.33
CA ARG A 263 7.46 -14.69 -15.72
C ARG A 263 8.71 -13.86 -15.41
N GLY A 264 8.61 -12.53 -15.44
CA GLY A 264 9.71 -11.61 -15.19
C GLY A 264 10.06 -11.40 -13.71
N LEU A 265 9.41 -12.10 -12.79
CA LEU A 265 9.63 -11.93 -11.35
C LEU A 265 11.08 -12.21 -10.93
N ASN A 266 11.73 -13.20 -11.55
CA ASN A 266 13.12 -13.58 -11.31
C ASN A 266 14.15 -12.52 -11.78
N ASN A 267 13.71 -11.52 -12.55
CA ASN A 267 14.55 -10.41 -13.01
C ASN A 267 14.48 -9.19 -12.08
N LEU A 268 13.69 -9.25 -11.01
CA LEU A 268 13.59 -8.18 -10.02
C LEU A 268 14.77 -8.23 -9.06
N THR A 269 15.83 -7.49 -9.37
CA THR A 269 17.07 -7.54 -8.59
C THR A 269 17.00 -6.84 -7.23
N ALA A 270 16.09 -5.87 -7.09
CA ALA A 270 15.83 -5.17 -5.85
C ALA A 270 14.84 -5.92 -4.92
N LEU A 271 14.21 -7.01 -5.38
CA LEU A 271 13.17 -7.69 -4.61
C LEU A 271 13.78 -8.44 -3.42
N GLN A 272 13.42 -7.99 -2.22
CA GLN A 272 13.90 -8.53 -0.96
C GLN A 272 12.82 -9.34 -0.24
N THR A 273 11.55 -9.00 -0.42
CA THR A 273 10.44 -9.64 0.29
C THR A 273 9.35 -10.08 -0.69
N LEU A 274 9.03 -11.37 -0.66
CA LEU A 274 7.94 -11.96 -1.44
C LEU A 274 6.97 -12.63 -0.47
N VAL A 275 5.71 -12.22 -0.52
CA VAL A 275 4.67 -12.82 0.30
C VAL A 275 3.47 -13.22 -0.51
N ILE A 276 3.03 -14.45 -0.28
CA ILE A 276 1.97 -15.09 -1.04
C ILE A 276 1.03 -15.77 -0.06
N GLY A 277 -0.24 -15.36 -0.03
CA GLY A 277 -1.20 -15.87 0.94
C GLY A 277 -2.55 -16.21 0.32
N ILE A 278 -3.17 -17.34 0.68
CA ILE A 278 -4.59 -17.60 0.38
C ILE A 278 -4.86 -17.49 -1.13
N CYS A 279 -4.09 -18.25 -1.92
CA CYS A 279 -4.18 -18.30 -3.38
C CYS A 279 -4.46 -19.74 -3.84
N GLU A 280 -5.74 -20.10 -3.91
CA GLU A 280 -6.19 -21.49 -4.12
C GLU A 280 -5.75 -22.10 -5.46
N LYS A 281 -5.79 -21.31 -6.54
CA LYS A 281 -5.44 -21.80 -7.88
C LYS A 281 -3.96 -21.68 -8.23
N LEU A 282 -3.17 -21.00 -7.40
CA LEU A 282 -1.81 -20.61 -7.72
C LEU A 282 -0.91 -21.83 -7.77
N VAL A 283 -0.25 -22.01 -8.91
CA VAL A 283 0.80 -23.01 -9.07
C VAL A 283 2.14 -22.29 -9.10
N LEU A 284 2.99 -22.60 -8.13
CA LEU A 284 4.37 -22.15 -8.07
C LEU A 284 5.26 -23.17 -8.82
N SER A 285 5.02 -23.36 -10.11
CA SER A 285 5.88 -24.18 -10.97
C SER A 285 6.89 -23.32 -11.72
N GLU A 286 7.88 -23.97 -12.33
CA GLU A 286 8.84 -23.28 -13.18
C GLU A 286 8.12 -22.56 -14.34
N PRO A 287 8.43 -21.28 -14.61
CA PRO A 287 7.82 -20.57 -15.72
C PRO A 287 8.09 -21.31 -17.04
N LEU A 288 7.03 -21.66 -17.79
CA LEU A 288 7.16 -22.23 -19.13
C LEU A 288 8.05 -21.32 -20.00
N GLY A 289 9.18 -21.85 -20.48
CA GLY A 289 10.21 -21.09 -21.19
C GLY A 289 11.47 -20.78 -20.37
N PHE A 290 11.59 -21.32 -19.16
CA PHE A 290 12.87 -21.44 -18.45
C PHE A 290 13.83 -22.23 -19.34
N LYS A 291 14.65 -21.53 -20.13
CA LYS A 291 15.82 -22.16 -20.73
C LYS A 291 16.84 -22.24 -19.61
N GLU A 292 17.20 -23.47 -19.24
CA GLU A 292 18.47 -23.74 -18.59
C GLU A 292 19.56 -23.15 -19.49
N LYS A 293 19.92 -21.89 -19.25
CA LYS A 293 21.23 -21.45 -19.67
C LYS A 293 22.18 -22.15 -18.70
N GLU A 294 22.79 -23.23 -19.18
CA GLU A 294 24.01 -23.83 -18.64
C GLU A 294 25.20 -22.86 -18.74
N ASP A 295 24.96 -21.56 -18.60
CA ASP A 295 26.01 -20.57 -18.49
C ASP A 295 26.32 -20.46 -16.99
N GLU A 296 27.37 -21.16 -16.60
CA GLU A 296 28.17 -20.86 -15.42
C GLU A 296 28.32 -19.32 -15.31
N ASP A 297 28.03 -18.77 -14.12
CA ASP A 297 28.17 -17.36 -13.70
C ASP A 297 26.98 -16.36 -13.78
N ASP A 298 25.74 -16.71 -14.15
CA ASP A 298 24.60 -15.75 -14.03
C ASP A 298 23.85 -15.83 -12.67
N HIS A 299 24.61 -15.85 -11.57
CA HIS A 299 24.07 -15.71 -10.20
C HIS A 299 23.77 -14.25 -9.80
N GLN A 300 24.00 -13.27 -10.69
CA GLN A 300 23.89 -11.86 -10.32
C GLN A 300 22.46 -11.34 -10.47
N GLY A 301 21.75 -11.30 -9.35
CA GLY A 301 20.82 -10.19 -9.15
C GLY A 301 19.61 -10.44 -8.26
N PHE A 302 19.06 -11.66 -8.19
CA PHE A 302 17.82 -11.90 -7.45
C PHE A 302 18.07 -12.12 -5.94
N ASN A 303 17.94 -11.05 -5.15
CA ASN A 303 18.39 -10.98 -3.75
C ASN A 303 17.24 -11.08 -2.73
N LEU A 304 16.42 -12.13 -2.84
CA LEU A 304 15.31 -12.35 -1.92
C LEU A 304 15.81 -12.68 -0.51
N GLN A 305 15.40 -11.88 0.48
CA GLN A 305 15.79 -12.04 1.89
C GLN A 305 14.68 -12.69 2.72
N SER A 306 13.42 -12.48 2.35
CA SER A 306 12.25 -12.97 3.09
C SER A 306 11.22 -13.57 2.15
N LEU A 307 10.85 -14.83 2.41
CA LEU A 307 9.74 -15.51 1.76
C LEU A 307 8.70 -15.88 2.81
N GLU A 308 7.46 -15.41 2.64
CA GLU A 308 6.33 -15.86 3.44
C GLU A 308 5.24 -16.44 2.54
N THR A 309 4.87 -17.69 2.80
CA THR A 309 3.78 -18.36 2.09
C THR A 309 2.75 -18.87 3.09
N THR A 310 1.48 -18.53 2.90
CA THR A 310 0.39 -18.99 3.78
C THR A 310 -0.76 -19.56 2.96
N ASN A 311 -1.28 -20.73 3.31
CA ASN A 311 -2.47 -21.32 2.69
C ASN A 311 -2.40 -21.38 1.15
N LEU A 312 -1.43 -22.17 0.66
CA LEU A 312 -1.23 -22.45 -0.76
C LEU A 312 -1.48 -23.94 -1.02
N PRO A 313 -2.73 -24.35 -1.30
CA PRO A 313 -3.09 -25.76 -1.37
C PRO A 313 -2.45 -26.51 -2.54
N LYS A 314 -2.05 -25.84 -3.62
CA LYS A 314 -1.37 -26.48 -4.76
C LYS A 314 0.16 -26.49 -4.65
N MET A 315 0.72 -25.98 -3.56
CA MET A 315 2.17 -25.92 -3.39
C MET A 315 2.70 -27.25 -2.88
N GLU A 316 3.20 -28.09 -3.78
CA GLU A 316 3.81 -29.38 -3.44
C GLU A 316 5.27 -29.25 -3.01
N ALA A 317 5.97 -28.26 -3.56
CA ALA A 317 7.37 -27.91 -3.26
C ALA A 317 7.60 -26.41 -3.48
N LEU A 318 8.66 -25.86 -2.89
CA LEU A 318 9.13 -24.52 -3.22
C LEU A 318 9.74 -24.51 -4.63
N PRO A 319 9.49 -23.48 -5.44
CA PRO A 319 9.99 -23.43 -6.81
C PRO A 319 11.52 -23.34 -6.86
N ARG A 320 12.15 -24.17 -7.69
CA ARG A 320 13.61 -24.27 -7.85
C ARG A 320 14.29 -22.95 -8.21
N TRP A 321 13.65 -22.16 -9.07
CA TRP A 321 14.20 -20.87 -9.47
C TRP A 321 14.36 -19.90 -8.29
N LEU A 322 13.49 -20.01 -7.28
CA LEU A 322 13.54 -19.20 -6.07
C LEU A 322 14.67 -19.69 -5.15
N LEU A 323 14.74 -21.01 -4.93
CA LEU A 323 15.79 -21.61 -4.09
C LEU A 323 17.19 -21.39 -4.67
N ARG A 324 17.39 -21.65 -5.97
CA ARG A 324 18.71 -21.57 -6.62
C ARG A 324 19.25 -20.14 -6.70
N ARG A 325 18.38 -19.15 -6.93
CA ARG A 325 18.82 -17.74 -7.03
C ARG A 325 18.93 -17.03 -5.69
N SER A 326 18.24 -17.51 -4.65
CA SER A 326 18.23 -16.86 -3.33
C SER A 326 18.90 -17.66 -2.23
N SER A 327 19.57 -18.78 -2.54
CA SER A 327 20.23 -19.65 -1.56
C SER A 327 21.18 -18.91 -0.61
N ASN A 328 21.91 -17.91 -1.12
CA ASN A 328 22.87 -17.15 -0.32
C ASN A 328 22.30 -15.88 0.32
N THR A 329 21.05 -15.50 0.02
CA THR A 329 20.46 -14.22 0.46
C THR A 329 19.23 -14.39 1.34
N LEU A 330 18.58 -15.55 1.28
CA LEU A 330 17.36 -15.84 2.03
C LEU A 330 17.68 -16.01 3.51
N LYS A 331 17.06 -15.17 4.35
CA LYS A 331 17.24 -15.15 5.82
C LYS A 331 16.03 -15.69 6.54
N ASN A 332 14.84 -15.36 6.02
CA ASN A 332 13.57 -15.69 6.65
C ASN A 332 12.70 -16.48 5.67
N VAL A 333 12.32 -17.69 6.07
CA VAL A 333 11.34 -18.51 5.37
C VAL A 333 10.22 -18.86 6.33
N MET A 334 9.02 -18.39 6.03
CA MET A 334 7.84 -18.67 6.82
C MET A 334 6.81 -19.36 5.94
N ILE A 335 6.48 -20.60 6.26
CA ILE A 335 5.46 -21.37 5.57
C ILE A 335 4.40 -21.78 6.57
N LYS A 336 3.15 -21.40 6.31
CA LYS A 336 2.00 -21.65 7.19
C LYS A 336 0.86 -22.27 6.39
N ASP A 337 0.19 -23.26 6.96
CA ASP A 337 -1.04 -23.85 6.42
C ASP A 337 -0.94 -24.33 4.95
N CYS A 338 0.24 -24.82 4.53
CA CYS A 338 0.46 -25.41 3.20
C CYS A 338 0.40 -26.94 3.29
N GLU A 339 -0.81 -27.50 3.27
CA GLU A 339 -1.09 -28.91 3.59
C GLU A 339 -0.44 -29.92 2.64
N ASN A 340 -0.25 -29.57 1.36
CA ASN A 340 0.33 -30.46 0.34
C ASN A 340 1.85 -30.33 0.19
N LEU A 341 2.50 -29.52 1.04
CA LEU A 341 3.94 -29.31 0.97
C LEU A 341 4.66 -30.58 1.43
N THR A 342 5.39 -31.20 0.50
CA THR A 342 6.23 -32.35 0.79
C THR A 342 7.68 -31.90 1.03
N ALA A 343 8.38 -32.59 1.93
CA ALA A 343 9.79 -32.33 2.19
C ALA A 343 10.60 -32.65 0.92
N SER A 344 11.18 -31.63 0.29
CA SER A 344 12.11 -31.81 -0.83
C SER A 344 13.54 -31.93 -0.29
N PRO A 345 14.39 -32.81 -0.83
CA PRO A 345 15.80 -32.91 -0.44
C PRO A 345 16.58 -31.60 -0.65
N GLU A 346 16.06 -30.67 -1.44
CA GLU A 346 16.69 -29.37 -1.73
C GLU A 346 16.56 -28.36 -0.56
N TRP A 347 15.79 -28.66 0.50
CA TRP A 347 15.69 -27.83 1.71
C TRP A 347 17.01 -27.76 2.47
N HIS A 348 17.90 -28.75 2.29
CA HIS A 348 19.21 -28.80 2.93
C HIS A 348 20.17 -27.67 2.50
N ASN A 349 19.84 -26.93 1.43
CA ASN A 349 20.62 -25.76 0.98
C ASN A 349 20.18 -24.44 1.64
N LEU A 350 19.22 -24.47 2.57
CA LEU A 350 18.70 -23.30 3.30
C LEU A 350 19.25 -23.17 4.73
N THR A 351 20.24 -23.98 5.11
CA THR A 351 21.02 -23.85 6.35
C THR A 351 22.35 -23.18 6.07
#